data_AF-A0A225X342-F1
#
_entry.id   AF-A0A225X342-F1
#
_cell.length_a   1.000
_cell.length_b   1.000
_cell.length_c   1.000
_cell.angle_alpha   90.00
_cell.angle_beta   90.00
_cell.angle_gamma   90.00
#
_symmetry.space_group_name_H-M   'P 1'
#
loop_
_entity.id
_entity.type
_entity.pdbx_description
1 polymer ?
#
loop_
_entity_poly.entity_id
_entity_poly.type
_entity_poly.pdbx_seq_one_letter_code
_entity_poly.pdbx_strand_id
1 'polypeptide(L)'
;MRKRDRSWERGGPPPDMMRRPLPDSPRMLEPRPFDAPSEWNFELKRSGKVKCRCSATSLSVGFNRQLPLYLDVMTLPHLNKSPEFLQLERPNVRRVVYELKPESMADARGYKEFVDYLIMGRGGHARAGGAAEMEPQGFKIFILPPGQAARQLGYKGDHLVAVLRSR
;
A
#
# COMPACT_ATOMS: atom_id res chain seq x y z
N MET A 1 49.01 -69.81 0.10
CA MET A 1 48.90 -69.34 -1.30
C MET A 1 47.67 -68.42 -1.40
N ARG A 2 47.90 -67.12 -1.68
CA ARG A 2 46.93 -66.05 -2.05
C ARG A 2 45.83 -65.67 -1.05
N LYS A 3 45.88 -64.44 -0.55
CA LYS A 3 45.21 -63.23 -1.08
C LYS A 3 45.49 -62.06 -0.11
N ARG A 4 45.59 -60.76 -0.45
CA ARG A 4 45.63 -59.94 -1.69
C ARG A 4 45.44 -58.50 -1.16
N ASP A 5 46.50 -57.73 -1.03
CA ASP A 5 46.89 -56.62 -1.93
C ASP A 5 45.93 -55.42 -1.95
N ARG A 6 46.44 -54.28 -1.48
CA ARG A 6 46.53 -52.98 -2.19
C ARG A 6 47.06 -51.93 -1.20
N SER A 7 48.00 -51.04 -1.48
CA SER A 7 48.94 -50.82 -2.59
C SER A 7 49.46 -49.39 -2.40
N TRP A 8 50.78 -49.23 -2.28
CA TRP A 8 51.58 -48.06 -2.71
C TRP A 8 51.45 -46.75 -1.90
N GLU A 9 52.47 -46.36 -1.14
CA GLU A 9 53.70 -45.63 -1.56
C GLU A 9 53.41 -44.15 -1.91
N ARG A 10 53.88 -43.20 -1.09
CA ARG A 10 55.24 -42.62 -1.02
C ARG A 10 55.36 -41.42 -1.99
N GLY A 11 55.48 -40.23 -1.39
CA GLY A 11 56.36 -39.18 -1.91
C GLY A 11 55.71 -37.99 -2.62
N GLY A 12 55.92 -36.79 -2.06
CA GLY A 12 55.89 -35.51 -2.80
C GLY A 12 55.23 -34.34 -2.05
N PRO A 13 55.98 -33.28 -1.65
CA PRO A 13 55.44 -32.09 -0.98
C PRO A 13 55.12 -30.96 -2.00
N PRO A 14 54.87 -29.71 -1.54
CA PRO A 14 53.63 -29.07 -1.10
C PRO A 14 52.98 -28.23 -2.24
N PRO A 15 51.71 -27.77 -2.13
CA PRO A 15 51.43 -26.41 -1.63
C PRO A 15 50.11 -26.41 -0.83
N ASP A 16 49.69 -25.40 -0.08
CA ASP A 16 49.16 -24.15 -0.58
C ASP A 16 48.57 -23.40 0.63
N MET A 17 48.33 -22.12 0.46
CA MET A 17 47.95 -21.12 1.46
C MET A 17 46.62 -21.43 2.18
N MET A 18 46.61 -22.33 3.17
CA MET A 18 45.45 -22.48 4.05
C MET A 18 45.44 -21.42 5.15
N ARG A 19 44.86 -20.27 4.81
CA ARG A 19 43.85 -19.60 5.65
C ARG A 19 43.12 -18.52 4.84
N ARG A 20 42.46 -18.95 3.76
CA ARG A 20 41.22 -18.29 3.32
C ARG A 20 40.06 -18.96 4.06
N PRO A 21 39.19 -18.23 4.77
CA PRO A 21 37.91 -18.80 5.19
C PRO A 21 37.08 -19.04 3.93
N LEU A 22 36.71 -20.29 3.67
CA LEU A 22 35.62 -20.60 2.76
C LEU A 22 34.28 -20.21 3.45
N PRO A 23 33.31 -19.70 2.67
CA PRO A 23 32.12 -19.05 3.20
C PRO A 23 31.04 -20.09 3.51
N ASP A 24 31.16 -20.80 4.63
CA ASP A 24 30.12 -21.70 5.12
C ASP A 24 29.32 -21.04 6.24
N SER A 25 28.48 -20.09 5.82
CA SER A 25 27.21 -19.93 6.48
C SER A 25 26.18 -19.79 5.37
N PRO A 26 25.23 -20.74 5.23
CA PRO A 26 24.01 -20.39 4.54
C PRO A 26 23.48 -19.21 5.33
N ARG A 27 23.62 -17.99 4.77
CA ARG A 27 22.86 -16.86 5.26
C ARG A 27 21.46 -17.41 5.29
N MET A 28 20.93 -17.62 6.49
CA MET A 28 19.51 -17.71 6.66
C MET A 28 19.00 -16.51 5.87
N LEU A 29 18.35 -16.80 4.74
CA LEU A 29 17.44 -15.85 4.15
C LEU A 29 16.43 -15.68 5.27
N GLU A 30 16.70 -14.72 6.16
CA GLU A 30 15.70 -14.13 7.00
C GLU A 30 14.53 -13.92 6.05
N PRO A 31 13.39 -14.58 6.28
CA PRO A 31 12.25 -14.37 5.41
C PRO A 31 12.06 -12.88 5.45
N ARG A 32 12.34 -12.19 4.32
CA ARG A 32 12.06 -10.77 4.23
C ARG A 32 10.63 -10.66 4.72
N PRO A 33 10.34 -9.90 5.79
CA PRO A 33 8.95 -9.64 6.11
C PRO A 33 8.34 -9.19 4.80
N PHE A 34 7.24 -9.83 4.40
CA PHE A 34 6.50 -9.43 3.22
C PHE A 34 6.24 -7.93 3.40
N ASP A 35 7.06 -7.07 2.77
CA ASP A 35 6.94 -5.61 2.82
C ASP A 35 5.70 -5.27 1.97
N ALA A 36 4.54 -5.56 2.51
CA ALA A 36 3.34 -4.85 2.12
C ALA A 36 3.63 -3.38 2.45
N PRO A 37 3.46 -2.43 1.51
CA PRO A 37 3.51 -1.02 1.86
C PRO A 37 2.29 -0.75 2.74
N SER A 38 2.47 -0.97 4.04
CA SER A 38 1.54 -0.56 5.10
C SER A 38 1.40 0.96 5.06
N GLU A 39 2.42 1.65 4.55
CA GLU A 39 2.50 3.08 4.42
C GLU A 39 2.52 3.51 2.95
N TRP A 40 1.75 4.52 2.63
CA TRP A 40 1.63 5.10 1.30
C TRP A 40 1.61 6.62 1.41
N ASN A 41 2.63 7.27 0.84
CA ASN A 41 2.71 8.73 0.80
C ASN A 41 2.37 9.24 -0.59
N PHE A 42 1.53 10.27 -0.69
CA PHE A 42 1.13 10.84 -1.96
C PHE A 42 0.70 12.32 -1.87
N GLU A 43 0.76 13.01 -3.00
CA GLU A 43 0.17 14.35 -3.16
C GLU A 43 -1.33 14.26 -3.43
N LEU A 44 -2.14 14.88 -2.58
CA LEU A 44 -3.58 15.01 -2.81
C LEU A 44 -3.86 16.25 -3.66
N LYS A 45 -4.50 16.03 -4.81
CA LYS A 45 -4.88 17.08 -5.77
C LYS A 45 -6.40 17.09 -5.98
N ARG A 46 -6.90 18.25 -6.37
CA ARG A 46 -8.28 18.43 -6.84
C ARG A 46 -8.25 19.19 -8.15
N SER A 47 -8.65 18.52 -9.24
CA SER A 47 -8.71 19.12 -10.58
C SER A 47 -7.37 19.76 -10.97
N GLY A 48 -6.28 19.01 -10.79
CA GLY A 48 -4.91 19.40 -11.10
C GLY A 48 -4.22 20.30 -10.05
N LYS A 49 -4.94 20.84 -9.06
CA LYS A 49 -4.35 21.71 -8.03
C LYS A 49 -3.99 20.93 -6.76
N VAL A 50 -2.74 21.02 -6.33
CA VAL A 50 -2.26 20.44 -5.07
C VAL A 50 -2.99 21.05 -3.87
N LYS A 51 -3.40 20.19 -2.94
CA LYS A 51 -4.05 20.58 -1.68
C LYS A 51 -3.15 20.34 -0.47
N CYS A 52 -2.56 19.16 -0.38
CA CYS A 52 -1.65 18.76 0.69
C CYS A 52 -0.95 17.45 0.31
N ARG A 53 0.07 17.07 1.08
CA ARG A 53 0.61 15.71 1.07
C ARG A 53 -0.01 14.88 2.20
N CYS A 54 -0.30 13.62 1.88
CA CYS A 54 -0.89 12.67 2.81
C CYS A 54 0.04 11.48 3.04
N SER A 55 0.13 11.04 4.29
CA SER A 55 0.58 9.70 4.63
C SER A 55 -0.65 8.82 4.83
N ALA A 56 -0.58 7.57 4.37
CA ALA A 56 -1.71 6.67 4.40
C ALA A 56 -1.31 5.32 4.96
N THR A 57 -2.00 4.87 5.99
CA THR A 57 -1.73 3.59 6.67
C THR A 57 -2.81 2.58 6.31
N SER A 58 -2.42 1.40 5.83
CA SER A 58 -3.39 0.38 5.45
C SER A 58 -4.12 -0.16 6.68
N LEU A 59 -5.44 -0.21 6.60
CA LEU A 59 -6.32 -0.81 7.60
C LEU A 59 -6.62 -2.29 7.30
N SER A 60 -6.08 -2.79 6.18
CA SER A 60 -6.34 -4.14 5.66
C SER A 60 -5.04 -4.75 5.13
N VAL A 61 -4.95 -6.08 5.11
CA VAL A 61 -3.72 -6.75 4.72
C VAL A 61 -3.43 -6.59 3.21
N GLY A 62 -2.23 -6.11 2.91
CA GLY A 62 -1.44 -6.44 1.72
C GLY A 62 -1.99 -5.98 0.38
N PHE A 63 -1.67 -4.76 -0.05
CA PHE A 63 -1.77 -4.37 -1.46
C PHE A 63 -0.39 -4.47 -2.13
N ASN A 64 -0.20 -5.49 -2.96
CA ASN A 64 1.13 -5.84 -3.53
C ASN A 64 1.39 -5.17 -4.89
N ARG A 65 0.81 -4.00 -5.16
CA ARG A 65 1.07 -3.27 -6.41
C ARG A 65 1.59 -1.87 -6.11
N GLN A 66 2.22 -1.27 -7.10
CA GLN A 66 2.73 0.09 -6.99
C GLN A 66 1.57 1.07 -6.84
N LEU A 67 1.55 1.75 -5.70
CA LEU A 67 0.63 2.83 -5.39
C LEU A 67 1.10 4.13 -6.05
N PRO A 68 0.19 5.00 -6.50
CA PRO A 68 0.54 6.23 -7.19
C PRO A 68 1.10 7.27 -6.21
N LEU A 69 2.02 8.12 -6.68
CA LEU A 69 2.64 9.19 -5.88
C LEU A 69 1.76 10.44 -5.74
N TYR A 70 0.64 10.48 -6.45
CA TYR A 70 -0.38 11.52 -6.34
C TYR A 70 -1.76 10.92 -6.59
N LEU A 71 -2.79 11.59 -6.08
CA LEU A 71 -4.18 11.32 -6.40
C LEU A 71 -4.85 12.62 -6.83
N ASP A 72 -5.29 12.72 -8.07
CA ASP A 72 -6.11 13.83 -8.54
C ASP A 72 -7.57 13.45 -8.49
N VAL A 73 -8.26 14.02 -7.51
CA VAL A 73 -9.70 13.87 -7.39
C VAL A 73 -10.33 14.62 -8.56
N MET A 74 -10.91 13.89 -9.50
CA MET A 74 -11.56 14.44 -10.69
C MET A 74 -13.09 14.38 -10.59
N THR A 75 -13.63 13.36 -9.93
CA THR A 75 -15.08 13.17 -9.78
C THR A 75 -15.53 13.33 -8.33
N LEU A 76 -16.80 13.69 -8.12
CA LEU A 76 -17.40 13.85 -6.80
C LEU A 76 -18.72 13.09 -6.66
N PRO A 77 -18.69 11.75 -6.59
CA PRO A 77 -19.89 10.97 -6.31
C PRO A 77 -20.53 11.37 -4.98
N HIS A 78 -21.86 11.32 -4.91
CA HIS A 78 -22.59 11.58 -3.67
C HIS A 78 -22.36 10.45 -2.66
N LEU A 79 -22.08 10.77 -1.40
CA LEU A 79 -21.85 9.73 -0.38
C LEU A 79 -23.06 8.85 -0.10
N ASN A 80 -24.28 9.33 -0.34
CA ASN A 80 -25.48 8.50 -0.21
C ASN A 80 -25.50 7.33 -1.22
N LYS A 81 -24.72 7.42 -2.31
CA LYS A 81 -24.51 6.35 -3.29
C LYS A 81 -23.27 5.49 -2.99
N SER A 82 -22.69 5.61 -1.80
CA SER A 82 -21.51 4.82 -1.41
C SER A 82 -21.71 3.30 -1.55
N PRO A 83 -22.87 2.70 -1.23
CA PRO A 83 -23.08 1.28 -1.49
C PRO A 83 -22.92 0.90 -2.98
N GLU A 84 -23.36 1.77 -3.89
CA GLU A 84 -23.30 1.55 -5.33
C GLU A 84 -21.87 1.66 -5.86
N PHE A 85 -21.18 2.78 -5.60
CA PHE A 85 -19.85 3.01 -6.18
C PHE A 85 -18.75 2.22 -5.48
N LEU A 86 -18.90 1.89 -4.19
CA LEU A 86 -18.03 0.93 -3.49
C LEU A 86 -18.45 -0.51 -3.77
N GLN A 87 -19.61 -0.73 -4.39
CA GLN A 87 -20.20 -2.02 -4.69
C GLN A 87 -20.36 -2.91 -3.45
N LEU A 88 -20.74 -2.37 -2.28
CA LEU A 88 -20.70 -3.07 -0.98
C LEU A 88 -21.44 -4.42 -0.97
N GLU A 89 -22.53 -4.53 -1.74
CA GLU A 89 -23.31 -5.77 -1.90
C GLU A 89 -22.55 -6.92 -2.61
N ARG A 90 -21.39 -6.64 -3.22
CA ARG A 90 -20.59 -7.64 -3.94
C ARG A 90 -19.43 -8.10 -3.05
N PRO A 91 -19.50 -9.31 -2.44
CA PRO A 91 -18.44 -9.80 -1.56
C PRO A 91 -17.13 -10.08 -2.31
N ASN A 92 -17.21 -10.44 -3.60
CA ASN A 92 -16.05 -10.76 -4.43
C ASN A 92 -15.25 -9.53 -4.88
N VAL A 93 -15.78 -8.31 -4.68
CA VAL A 93 -15.09 -7.07 -5.03
C VAL A 93 -14.10 -6.76 -3.93
N ARG A 94 -12.82 -6.76 -4.29
CA ARG A 94 -11.74 -6.45 -3.35
C ARG A 94 -11.73 -4.96 -3.03
N ARG A 95 -11.67 -4.65 -1.74
CA ARG A 95 -11.54 -3.28 -1.22
C ARG A 95 -10.37 -3.24 -0.25
N VAL A 96 -9.39 -2.40 -0.54
CA VAL A 96 -8.28 -2.11 0.38
C VAL A 96 -8.50 -0.70 0.90
N VAL A 97 -8.50 -0.56 2.23
CA VAL A 97 -8.77 0.72 2.88
C VAL A 97 -7.50 1.24 3.52
N TYR A 98 -7.21 2.52 3.31
CA TYR A 98 -6.13 3.25 3.95
C TYR A 98 -6.70 4.40 4.76
N GLU A 99 -6.25 4.57 6.00
CA GLU A 99 -6.46 5.78 6.79
C GLU A 99 -5.47 6.85 6.31
N LEU A 100 -5.93 8.08 6.07
CA LEU A 100 -5.09 9.17 5.57
C LEU A 100 -4.84 10.19 6.67
N LYS A 101 -3.60 10.62 6.84
CA LYS A 101 -3.21 11.72 7.71
C LYS A 101 -2.42 12.74 6.92
N PRO A 102 -2.44 14.04 7.29
CA PRO A 102 -1.50 14.99 6.72
C PRO A 102 -0.07 14.49 6.97
N GLU A 103 0.80 14.56 5.98
CA GLU A 103 2.20 14.11 6.11
C GLU A 103 2.97 14.98 7.11
N SER A 104 2.68 16.29 7.14
CA SER A 104 3.31 17.25 8.04
C SER A 104 2.33 18.27 8.63
N MET A 105 2.80 19.09 9.59
CA MET A 105 2.00 20.22 10.10
C MET A 105 1.69 21.27 9.01
N ALA A 106 2.56 21.42 8.00
CA ALA A 106 2.30 22.34 6.88
C ALA A 106 1.12 21.86 6.01
N ASP A 107 0.91 20.54 5.94
CA ASP A 107 -0.16 19.89 5.18
C ASP A 107 -1.51 19.89 5.90
N ALA A 108 -1.51 20.05 7.23
CA ALA A 108 -2.71 19.91 8.07
C ALA A 108 -3.84 20.88 7.67
N ARG A 109 -3.50 22.11 7.27
CA ARG A 109 -4.49 23.09 6.82
C ARG A 109 -5.16 22.65 5.51
N GLY A 110 -4.36 22.33 4.49
CA GLY A 110 -4.88 21.91 3.18
C GLY A 110 -5.66 20.59 3.27
N TYR A 111 -5.20 19.67 4.12
CA TYR A 111 -5.93 18.45 4.46
C TYR A 111 -7.30 18.78 5.07
N LYS A 112 -7.35 19.61 6.11
CA LYS A 112 -8.61 19.98 6.77
C LYS A 112 -9.57 20.69 5.81
N GLU A 113 -9.09 21.65 5.03
CA GLU A 113 -9.90 22.33 4.01
C GLU A 113 -10.48 21.32 3.00
N PHE A 114 -9.73 20.28 2.65
CA PHE A 114 -10.21 19.22 1.78
C PHE A 114 -11.25 18.30 2.45
N VAL A 115 -11.09 17.98 3.74
CA VAL A 115 -12.12 17.28 4.52
C VAL A 115 -13.42 18.08 4.53
N ASP A 116 -13.34 19.34 4.91
CA ASP A 116 -14.49 20.24 5.00
C ASP A 116 -15.17 20.40 3.63
N TYR A 117 -14.39 20.49 2.55
CA TYR A 117 -14.88 20.50 1.17
C TYR A 117 -15.72 19.26 0.81
N LEU A 118 -15.27 18.06 1.18
CA LEU A 118 -16.01 16.83 0.91
C LEU A 118 -17.28 16.73 1.77
N ILE A 119 -17.23 17.16 3.04
CA ILE A 119 -18.38 17.15 3.95
C ILE A 119 -19.45 18.15 3.53
N MET A 120 -19.07 19.41 3.27
CA MET A 120 -19.99 20.43 2.76
C MET A 120 -20.51 20.05 1.36
N GLY A 121 -19.63 19.47 0.56
CA GLY A 121 -19.93 18.95 -0.77
C GLY A 121 -20.51 20.02 -1.71
N ARG A 122 -21.42 19.61 -2.59
CA ARG A 122 -22.10 20.51 -3.55
C ARG A 122 -23.60 20.46 -3.31
N GLY A 123 -24.19 21.63 -3.03
CA GLY A 123 -25.62 21.75 -2.70
C GLY A 123 -25.97 21.21 -1.31
N GLY A 124 -25.04 21.25 -0.36
CA GLY A 124 -25.25 20.73 1.01
C GLY A 124 -25.20 19.20 1.12
N HIS A 125 -24.80 18.50 0.06
CA HIS A 125 -24.68 17.05 0.04
C HIS A 125 -23.23 16.61 0.01
N ALA A 126 -22.82 15.92 1.08
CA ALA A 126 -21.48 15.37 1.23
C ALA A 126 -21.08 14.44 0.07
N ARG A 127 -19.81 14.53 -0.31
CA ARG A 127 -19.22 13.87 -1.48
C ARG A 127 -18.04 12.98 -1.09
N ALA A 128 -17.79 11.98 -1.91
CA ALA A 128 -16.49 11.32 -1.96
C ALA A 128 -15.66 11.94 -3.08
N GLY A 129 -14.34 11.85 -2.99
CA GLY A 129 -13.44 12.11 -4.10
C GLY A 129 -13.24 10.84 -4.93
N GLY A 130 -13.37 10.89 -6.25
CA GLY A 130 -13.02 9.79 -7.14
C GLY A 130 -11.79 10.13 -7.98
N ALA A 131 -10.80 9.24 -7.94
CA ALA A 131 -9.52 9.36 -8.64
C ALA A 131 -9.27 8.10 -9.50
N ALA A 132 -8.52 8.25 -10.60
CA ALA A 132 -8.44 7.27 -11.69
C ALA A 132 -7.01 6.77 -11.98
N GLU A 133 -6.03 7.15 -11.17
CA GLU A 133 -4.60 6.87 -11.38
C GLU A 133 -4.28 5.37 -11.41
N MET A 134 -5.15 4.54 -10.83
CA MET A 134 -5.00 3.09 -10.81
C MET A 134 -5.93 2.34 -11.77
N GLU A 135 -6.67 3.04 -12.63
CA GLU A 135 -7.53 2.40 -13.63
C GLU A 135 -6.76 1.45 -14.57
N PRO A 136 -5.53 1.77 -15.03
CA PRO A 136 -4.73 0.83 -15.82
C PRO A 136 -4.38 -0.46 -15.08
N GLN A 137 -4.37 -0.41 -13.75
CA GLN A 137 -4.17 -1.58 -12.89
C GLN A 137 -5.49 -2.27 -12.53
N GLY A 138 -6.64 -1.79 -13.02
CA GLY A 138 -7.95 -2.37 -12.72
C GLY A 138 -8.51 -1.98 -11.36
N PHE A 139 -8.07 -0.84 -10.79
CA PHE A 139 -8.60 -0.30 -9.54
C PHE A 139 -9.15 1.11 -9.74
N LYS A 140 -10.22 1.45 -9.01
CA LYS A 140 -10.67 2.84 -8.84
C LYS A 140 -10.38 3.26 -7.39
N ILE A 141 -10.02 4.52 -7.21
CA ILE A 141 -9.75 5.07 -5.88
C ILE A 141 -10.87 6.01 -5.47
N PHE A 142 -11.37 5.82 -4.26
CA PHE A 142 -12.34 6.72 -3.64
C PHE A 142 -11.78 7.28 -2.33
N ILE A 143 -11.85 8.59 -2.14
CA ILE A 143 -11.51 9.27 -0.89
C ILE A 143 -12.81 9.60 -0.17
N LEU A 144 -13.02 9.02 1.00
CA LEU A 144 -14.21 9.23 1.81
C LEU A 144 -13.89 10.14 2.99
N PRO A 145 -14.71 11.16 3.29
CA PRO A 145 -14.63 11.85 4.56
C PRO A 145 -15.07 10.94 5.72
N PRO A 146 -14.68 11.28 6.96
CA PRO A 146 -15.18 10.58 8.14
C PRO A 146 -16.71 10.62 8.17
N GLY A 147 -17.34 9.48 8.47
CA GLY A 147 -18.80 9.36 8.50
C GLY A 147 -19.32 7.97 8.17
N GLN A 148 -20.62 7.88 7.88
CA GLN A 148 -21.32 6.60 7.71
C GLN A 148 -20.75 5.73 6.57
N ALA A 149 -20.37 6.32 5.44
CA ALA A 149 -19.80 5.58 4.31
C ALA A 149 -18.47 4.88 4.68
N ALA A 150 -17.62 5.54 5.46
CA ALA A 150 -16.38 4.94 5.93
C ALA A 150 -16.64 3.87 7.02
N ARG A 151 -17.64 4.07 7.87
CA ARG A 151 -18.07 3.09 8.89
C ARG A 151 -18.60 1.79 8.29
N GLN A 152 -19.26 1.85 7.13
CA GLN A 152 -19.68 0.65 6.40
C GLN A 152 -18.49 -0.23 5.95
N LEU A 153 -17.30 0.35 5.83
CA LEU A 153 -16.06 -0.38 5.54
C LEU A 153 -15.30 -0.80 6.82
N GLY A 154 -15.92 -0.65 7.99
CA GLY A 154 -15.33 -0.99 9.29
C GLY A 154 -14.43 0.10 9.89
N TYR A 155 -14.27 1.25 9.23
CA TYR A 155 -13.46 2.34 9.74
C TYR A 155 -14.23 3.23 10.73
N LYS A 156 -13.68 3.41 11.94
CA LYS A 156 -14.32 4.16 13.03
C LYS A 156 -13.58 5.44 13.43
N GLY A 157 -12.49 5.78 12.75
CA GLY A 157 -11.70 6.99 13.04
C GLY A 157 -12.29 8.26 12.43
N ASP A 158 -11.60 9.38 12.67
CA ASP A 158 -12.03 10.72 12.29
C ASP A 158 -11.26 11.31 11.11
N HIS A 159 -10.37 10.53 10.51
CA HIS A 159 -9.63 10.90 9.32
C HIS A 159 -10.33 10.51 8.00
N LEU A 160 -9.85 11.04 6.88
CA LEU A 160 -10.19 10.57 5.55
C LEU A 160 -9.74 9.12 5.38
N VAL A 161 -10.44 8.39 4.52
CA VAL A 161 -9.97 7.08 4.05
C VAL A 161 -9.89 7.03 2.54
N ALA A 162 -8.84 6.41 2.01
CA ALA A 162 -8.75 6.04 0.61
C ALA A 162 -9.14 4.57 0.45
N VAL A 163 -10.04 4.31 -0.49
CA VAL A 163 -10.56 2.98 -0.78
C VAL A 163 -10.15 2.60 -2.20
N LEU A 164 -9.25 1.63 -2.30
CA LEU A 164 -8.88 1.01 -3.56
C LEU A 164 -9.87 -0.12 -3.82
N ARG A 165 -10.77 0.09 -4.78
CA ARG A 165 -11.79 -0.88 -5.17
C ARG A 165 -11.40 -1.53 -6.49
N SER A 166 -11.39 -2.86 -6.56
CA SER A 166 -11.22 -3.55 -7.84
C SER A 166 -12.34 -3.17 -8.81
N ARG A 167 -12.04 -3.19 -10.11
CA ARG A 167 -13.03 -2.92 -11.17
C ARG A 167 -14.16 -3.94 -11.17
#